data_AF-A0A9X3PPM8-F1
#
_entry.id   AF-A0A9X3PPM8-F1
#
_cell.length_a   1.000
_cell.length_b   1.000
_cell.length_c   1.000
_cell.angle_alpha   90.00
_cell.angle_beta   90.00
_cell.angle_gamma   90.00
#
_symmetry.space_group_name_H-M   'P 1'
#
loop_
_entity.id
_entity.type
_entity.pdbx_description
1 polymer ?
#
loop_
_entity_poly.entity_id
_entity_poly.type
_entity_poly.pdbx_seq_one_letter_code
_entity_poly.pdbx_strand_id
1 'polypeptide(L)'
;MRIALAEFVGAFNVAAPMDVPMHGIGTAPPWLSDTRLAWLDSGQARPVRHSGWGMRQPEPITRRLLNIQEVAEYTGLAVPTLYTMVSQRRIPFVKVGRLTKFDLRLLDQWIAKNTVMPMPSKT
;
A
#
# COMPACT_ATOMS: atom_id res chain seq x y z
N MET A 1 8.81 -13.06 41.77
CA MET A 1 7.69 -12.17 41.39
C MET A 1 7.64 -12.17 39.87
N ARG A 2 6.82 -12.94 39.12
CA ARG A 2 5.34 -12.96 39.03
C ARG A 2 4.79 -11.52 39.08
N ILE A 3 4.13 -10.95 38.06
CA ILE A 3 2.73 -11.23 37.64
C ILE A 3 2.43 -10.54 36.25
N ALA A 4 1.66 -11.25 35.39
CA ALA A 4 0.70 -10.89 34.30
C ALA A 4 1.10 -9.96 33.12
N LEU A 5 0.91 -10.26 31.80
CA LEU A 5 -0.25 -10.72 30.98
C LEU A 5 -1.46 -9.76 31.13
N ALA A 6 -2.24 -9.28 30.15
CA ALA A 6 -2.56 -9.67 28.79
C ALA A 6 -3.50 -8.58 28.16
N GLU A 7 -3.78 -8.71 26.86
CA GLU A 7 -4.98 -8.23 26.12
C GLU A 7 -5.27 -6.71 26.00
N PHE A 8 -5.32 -6.20 24.75
CA PHE A 8 -6.59 -5.72 24.20
C PHE A 8 -6.57 -5.72 22.66
N VAL A 9 -7.26 -6.71 22.09
CA VAL A 9 -7.61 -6.80 20.68
C VAL A 9 -8.70 -5.77 20.38
N GLY A 10 -8.38 -4.78 19.54
CA GLY A 10 -9.38 -3.88 18.95
C GLY A 10 -10.20 -4.62 17.90
N ALA A 11 -11.37 -5.10 18.32
CA ALA A 11 -12.37 -5.72 17.48
C ALA A 11 -12.83 -4.77 16.36
N PHE A 12 -12.60 -5.17 15.10
CA PHE A 12 -13.29 -4.58 13.96
C PHE A 12 -14.77 -4.96 14.05
N ASN A 13 -15.60 -3.93 14.19
CA ASN A 13 -17.04 -3.99 14.16
C ASN A 13 -17.52 -4.46 12.77
N VAL A 14 -17.88 -5.74 12.64
CA VAL A 14 -18.66 -6.25 11.49
C VAL A 14 -20.07 -6.55 11.97
N ALA A 15 -20.90 -5.52 11.98
CA ALA A 15 -22.34 -5.67 12.07
C ALA A 15 -22.86 -6.07 10.68
N ALA A 16 -23.17 -7.35 10.47
CA ALA A 16 -24.10 -7.75 9.44
C ALA A 16 -25.47 -7.97 10.12
N PRO A 17 -26.48 -7.12 9.90
CA PRO A 17 -27.81 -7.34 10.44
C PRO A 17 -28.46 -8.55 9.77
N MET A 18 -29.04 -9.39 10.63
CA MET A 18 -29.83 -10.55 10.31
C MET A 18 -31.10 -10.15 9.54
N ASP A 19 -31.28 -10.72 8.35
CA ASP A 19 -32.61 -10.99 7.80
C ASP A 19 -32.50 -12.13 6.76
N VAL A 20 -32.51 -13.37 7.24
CA VAL A 20 -32.68 -14.55 6.39
C VAL A 20 -34.15 -14.95 6.45
N PRO A 21 -34.93 -14.81 5.37
CA PRO A 21 -36.32 -15.22 5.37
C PRO A 21 -36.41 -16.75 5.47
N MET A 22 -36.81 -17.22 6.64
CA MET A 22 -37.18 -18.61 6.91
C MET A 22 -38.57 -18.90 6.33
N HIS A 23 -38.66 -19.21 5.03
CA HIS A 23 -39.84 -19.90 4.48
C HIS A 23 -39.41 -21.08 3.61
N GLY A 24 -39.51 -22.27 4.19
CA GLY A 24 -39.93 -23.48 3.49
C GLY A 24 -38.86 -24.25 2.71
N ILE A 25 -38.72 -25.52 3.12
CA ILE A 25 -38.30 -26.68 2.33
C ILE A 25 -36.83 -26.71 1.84
N GLY A 26 -35.97 -27.11 2.78
CA GLY A 26 -34.82 -28.00 2.61
C GLY A 26 -34.15 -28.08 1.24
N THR A 27 -33.16 -27.23 0.99
CA THR A 27 -31.95 -27.64 0.27
C THR A 27 -30.80 -26.73 0.69
N ALA A 28 -29.75 -27.30 1.28
CA ALA A 28 -28.54 -26.55 1.59
C ALA A 28 -27.90 -26.04 0.28
N PRO A 29 -27.25 -24.87 0.28
CA PRO A 29 -26.51 -24.40 -0.89
C PRO A 29 -25.47 -25.46 -1.31
N PRO A 30 -25.32 -25.76 -2.61
CA PRO A 30 -24.48 -26.85 -3.13
C PRO A 30 -22.96 -26.64 -2.96
N TRP A 31 -22.54 -25.64 -2.17
CA TRP A 31 -21.16 -25.47 -1.70
C TRP A 31 -20.95 -25.94 -0.25
N LEU A 32 -21.98 -26.48 0.40
CA LEU A 32 -21.94 -26.99 1.78
C LEU A 32 -22.29 -28.49 1.87
N SER A 33 -21.64 -29.32 1.05
CA SER A 33 -21.60 -30.76 1.24
C SER A 33 -20.23 -31.19 1.75
N ASP A 34 -19.89 -30.74 2.97
CA ASP A 34 -18.88 -31.41 3.80
C ASP A 34 -19.21 -31.12 5.27
N THR A 35 -20.01 -31.99 5.88
CA THR A 35 -20.17 -32.06 7.33
C THR A 35 -19.47 -33.31 7.84
N ARG A 36 -18.14 -33.28 7.86
CA ARG A 36 -17.39 -34.07 8.83
C ARG A 36 -16.34 -33.21 9.51
N LEU A 37 -16.73 -32.74 10.69
CA LEU A 37 -15.90 -32.33 11.82
C LEU A 37 -14.45 -32.85 11.72
N ALA A 38 -13.55 -32.02 11.21
CA ALA A 38 -12.09 -32.23 11.22
C ALA A 38 -11.36 -31.00 11.80
N TRP A 39 -12.04 -30.25 12.67
CA TRP A 39 -11.43 -29.17 13.45
C TRP A 39 -11.36 -29.59 14.91
N LEU A 40 -10.35 -30.42 15.23
CA LEU A 40 -9.70 -30.60 16.53
C LEU A 40 -8.78 -31.83 16.44
N ASP A 41 -7.67 -31.73 15.72
CA ASP A 41 -6.42 -32.41 16.11
C ASP A 41 -5.20 -31.74 15.48
N SER A 42 -4.21 -31.55 16.34
CA SER A 42 -2.79 -31.34 16.16
C SER A 42 -2.19 -31.40 14.75
N GLY A 43 -1.49 -30.32 14.37
CA GLY A 43 -0.28 -30.41 13.55
C GLY A 43 -0.44 -30.48 12.02
N GLN A 44 -0.05 -29.39 11.36
CA GLN A 44 0.43 -29.37 9.97
C GLN A 44 -0.56 -29.83 8.87
N ALA A 45 -1.61 -29.06 8.63
CA ALA A 45 -2.17 -28.96 7.28
C ALA A 45 -1.37 -27.91 6.50
N ARG A 46 -0.41 -28.34 5.67
CA ARG A 46 0.12 -27.52 4.57
C ARG A 46 -0.65 -27.88 3.30
N PRO A 47 -1.64 -27.09 2.85
CA PRO A 47 -2.08 -27.19 1.46
C PRO A 47 -1.15 -26.33 0.61
N VAL A 48 -0.02 -26.91 0.21
CA VAL A 48 0.54 -26.53 -1.09
C VAL A 48 -0.23 -27.34 -2.12
N ARG A 49 -1.06 -26.68 -2.94
CA ARG A 49 -0.91 -26.63 -4.41
C ARG A 49 -2.17 -26.20 -5.19
N HIS A 50 -1.93 -25.17 -6.01
CA HIS A 50 -2.41 -24.85 -7.36
C HIS A 50 -3.91 -24.54 -7.64
N SER A 51 -4.09 -23.33 -8.20
CA SER A 51 -5.14 -22.89 -9.14
C SER A 51 -6.60 -22.86 -8.66
N GLY A 52 -6.92 -21.84 -7.87
CA GLY A 52 -8.22 -21.16 -7.94
C GLY A 52 -7.94 -19.69 -8.25
N TRP A 53 -8.83 -19.00 -8.95
CA TRP A 53 -8.75 -17.57 -9.23
C TRP A 53 -8.81 -16.78 -7.91
N GLY A 54 -7.72 -16.80 -7.15
CA GLY A 54 -7.47 -15.83 -6.10
C GLY A 54 -7.38 -14.52 -6.83
N MET A 55 -8.43 -13.70 -6.73
CA MET A 55 -8.39 -12.29 -7.07
C MET A 55 -7.17 -11.73 -6.36
N ARG A 56 -6.03 -11.70 -7.06
CA ARG A 56 -4.87 -10.92 -6.65
C ARG A 56 -5.44 -9.52 -6.63
N GLN A 57 -5.81 -9.05 -5.42
CA GLN A 57 -6.20 -7.67 -5.22
C GLN A 57 -5.09 -6.88 -5.92
N PRO A 58 -5.41 -6.07 -6.95
CA PRO A 58 -4.38 -5.31 -7.60
C PRO A 58 -3.77 -4.45 -6.51
N GLU A 59 -2.52 -4.76 -6.16
CA GLU A 59 -1.75 -3.95 -5.22
C GLU A 59 -1.94 -2.50 -5.63
N PRO A 60 -2.33 -1.61 -4.70
CA PRO A 60 -2.64 -0.24 -5.06
C PRO A 60 -1.44 0.33 -5.82
N ILE A 61 -1.67 0.76 -7.06
CA ILE A 61 -0.60 1.30 -7.91
C ILE A 61 -0.13 2.59 -7.23
N THR A 62 0.92 2.49 -6.43
CA THR A 62 1.54 3.65 -5.78
C THR A 62 2.07 4.56 -6.89
N ARG A 63 1.47 5.74 -7.08
CA ARG A 63 1.90 6.72 -8.08
C ARG A 63 3.32 7.18 -7.75
N ARG A 64 4.31 6.63 -8.45
CA ARG A 64 5.73 7.01 -8.31
C ARG A 64 6.11 8.25 -9.13
N LEU A 65 5.34 8.54 -10.18
CA LEU A 65 5.61 9.62 -11.12
C LEU A 65 4.73 10.83 -10.85
N LEU A 66 5.37 11.92 -10.47
CA LEU A 66 4.76 13.21 -10.22
C LEU A 66 4.73 14.07 -11.49
N ASN A 67 3.75 14.97 -11.54
CA ASN A 67 3.66 16.06 -12.49
C ASN A 67 4.39 17.31 -11.95
N ILE A 68 4.55 18.34 -12.79
CA ILE A 68 5.34 19.52 -12.40
C ILE A 68 4.71 20.35 -11.27
N GLN A 69 3.38 20.33 -11.12
CA GLN A 69 2.67 21.01 -10.03
C GLN A 69 2.91 20.28 -8.70
N GLU A 70 2.80 18.95 -8.70
CA GLU A 70 3.11 18.10 -7.53
C GLU A 70 4.58 18.28 -7.10
N VAL A 71 5.51 18.43 -8.04
CA VAL A 71 6.92 18.71 -7.72
C VAL A 71 7.11 20.13 -7.18
N ALA A 72 6.36 21.12 -7.67
CA ALA A 72 6.41 22.48 -7.14
C ALA A 72 5.95 22.49 -5.67
N GLU A 73 4.85 21.80 -5.37
CA GLU A 73 4.36 21.62 -4.00
C GLU A 73 5.37 20.85 -3.14
N TYR A 74 5.97 19.79 -3.68
CA TYR A 74 6.94 18.97 -2.95
C TYR A 74 8.25 19.69 -2.63
N THR A 75 8.79 20.46 -3.58
CA THR A 75 10.10 21.12 -3.45
C THR A 75 10.01 22.56 -2.94
N GLY A 76 8.80 23.14 -2.91
CA GLY A 76 8.58 24.56 -2.62
C GLY A 76 9.08 25.51 -3.72
N LEU A 77 9.44 24.99 -4.91
CA LEU A 77 9.93 25.78 -6.04
C LEU A 77 8.78 26.21 -6.96
N ALA A 78 8.89 27.42 -7.52
CA ALA A 78 7.93 27.87 -8.52
C ALA A 78 8.00 27.04 -9.81
N VAL A 79 6.85 26.75 -10.43
CA VAL A 79 6.75 25.98 -11.67
C VAL A 79 7.62 26.52 -12.82
N PRO A 80 7.72 27.85 -13.07
CA PRO A 80 8.63 28.39 -14.09
C PRO A 80 10.10 28.04 -13.81
N THR A 81 10.53 28.11 -12.55
CA THR A 81 11.87 27.72 -12.13
C THR A 81 12.12 26.23 -12.41
N LEU A 82 11.15 25.37 -12.13
CA LEU A 82 11.24 23.95 -12.46
C LEU A 82 11.38 23.71 -13.97
N TYR A 83 10.64 24.44 -14.82
CA TYR A 83 10.82 24.35 -16.27
C TYR A 83 12.22 24.76 -16.71
N THR A 84 12.79 25.83 -16.14
CA THR A 84 14.18 26.24 -16.39
C THR A 84 15.16 25.17 -15.91
N MET A 85 14.95 24.56 -14.75
CA MET A 85 15.81 23.50 -14.25
C MET A 85 15.75 22.24 -15.12
N VAL A 86 14.57 21.89 -15.64
CA VAL A 86 14.39 20.77 -16.58
C VAL A 86 15.13 21.05 -17.89
N SER A 87 14.98 22.26 -18.47
CA SER A 87 15.67 22.60 -19.72
C SER A 87 17.19 22.62 -19.56
N GLN A 88 17.67 23.06 -18.39
CA GLN A 88 19.09 23.03 -18.01
C GLN A 88 19.57 21.65 -17.52
N ARG A 89 18.69 20.64 -17.45
CA ARG A 89 18.98 19.28 -16.93
C ARG A 89 19.58 19.27 -15.51
N ARG A 90 19.19 20.23 -14.67
CA ARG A 90 19.66 20.38 -13.28
C ARG A 90 18.85 19.57 -12.26
N ILE A 91 17.67 19.07 -12.66
CA ILE A 91 16.75 18.26 -11.86
C ILE A 91 16.46 16.95 -12.61
N PRO A 92 16.39 15.79 -11.94
CA PRO A 92 16.09 14.52 -12.60
C PRO A 92 14.64 14.50 -13.11
N PHE A 93 14.43 14.07 -14.36
CA PHE A 93 13.10 13.94 -14.95
C PHE A 93 13.03 12.71 -15.87
N VAL A 94 11.82 12.20 -16.07
CA VAL A 94 11.48 11.10 -16.97
C VAL A 94 10.73 11.69 -18.16
N LYS A 95 11.21 11.41 -19.38
CA LYS A 95 10.54 11.83 -20.62
C LYS A 95 9.68 10.70 -21.16
N VAL A 96 8.37 10.95 -21.26
CA VAL A 96 7.40 9.99 -21.82
C VAL A 96 6.68 10.68 -22.98
N GLY A 97 7.25 10.54 -24.18
CA GLY A 97 6.79 11.26 -25.37
C GLY A 97 6.84 12.77 -25.16
N ARG A 98 5.69 13.44 -25.23
CA ARG A 98 5.57 14.88 -24.99
C ARG A 98 5.57 15.22 -23.49
N LEU A 99 5.19 14.29 -22.63
CA LEU A 99 5.03 14.52 -21.19
C LEU A 99 6.38 14.45 -20.47
N THR A 100 6.55 15.34 -19.49
CA THR A 100 7.64 15.31 -18.53
C THR A 100 7.08 14.89 -17.18
N LYS A 101 7.66 13.86 -16.57
CA LYS A 101 7.29 13.30 -15.28
C LYS A 101 8.50 13.27 -14.35
N PHE A 102 8.27 13.13 -13.06
CA PHE A 102 9.33 13.12 -12.06
C PHE A 102 9.17 11.91 -11.15
N ASP A 103 10.21 11.08 -11.06
CA ASP A 103 10.19 9.96 -10.10
C ASP A 103 10.51 10.48 -8.71
N LEU A 104 9.63 10.19 -7.74
CA LEU A 104 9.79 10.66 -6.37
C LEU A 104 11.11 10.21 -5.73
N ARG A 105 11.56 8.97 -5.97
CA ARG A 105 12.81 8.46 -5.37
C ARG A 105 14.04 9.15 -5.94
N LEU A 106 14.03 9.42 -7.24
CA LEU A 106 15.11 10.18 -7.87
C LEU A 106 15.14 11.63 -7.36
N LEU A 107 13.98 12.21 -7.10
CA LEU A 107 13.86 13.54 -6.54
C LEU A 107 14.41 13.60 -5.11
N ASP A 108 14.08 12.62 -4.27
CA ASP A 108 14.63 12.51 -2.90
C ASP A 108 16.16 12.42 -2.89
N GLN A 109 16.70 11.57 -3.78
CA GLN A 109 18.16 11.44 -3.94
C GLN A 109 18.80 12.75 -4.41
N TRP A 110 18.11 13.48 -5.29
CA TRP A 110 18.58 14.78 -5.77
C TRP A 110 18.57 15.81 -4.64
N ILE A 111 17.53 15.88 -3.82
CA ILE A 111 17.47 16.78 -2.65
C ILE A 111 18.62 16.46 -1.69
N ALA A 112 18.82 15.18 -1.36
CA ALA A 112 19.91 14.75 -0.48
C ALA A 112 21.29 15.16 -1.01
N LYS A 113 21.54 15.04 -2.32
CA LYS A 113 22.80 15.47 -2.96
C LYS A 113 23.03 16.98 -2.94
N ASN A 114 21.96 17.78 -2.97
CA ASN A 114 22.04 19.24 -2.95
C ASN A 114 21.95 19.81 -1.53
N THR A 115 21.77 18.98 -0.51
CA THR A 115 21.69 19.41 0.88
C THR A 115 23.09 19.73 1.41
N VAL A 116 23.32 20.97 1.82
CA VAL A 116 24.56 21.39 2.48
C VAL A 116 24.36 21.31 3.99
N MET A 117 25.20 20.55 4.68
CA MET A 117 25.14 20.44 6.14
C MET A 117 25.54 21.77 6.80
N PRO A 118 24.91 22.14 7.92
CA PRO A 118 25.32 23.33 8.66
C PRO A 118 26.77 23.17 9.12
N MET A 119 27.54 24.26 9.01
CA MET A 119 28.91 24.26 9.52
C MET A 119 28.88 24.09 11.04
N PRO A 120 29.73 23.22 11.62
CA PRO A 120 29.84 23.11 13.06
C PRO A 120 30.35 24.45 13.62
N SER A 121 29.67 24.97 14.65
CA SER A 121 30.09 26.19 15.32
C SER A 121 31.48 25.99 15.92
N LYS A 122 32.41 26.89 15.60
CA LYS A 122 33.73 26.90 16.21
C LYS A 122 33.58 27.36 17.67
N THR A 123 33.78 26.44 18.61
CA THR A 123 33.91 26.73 20.04
C THR A 123 35.28 27.33 20.33
#